data_AF-A0A284VIH4-F1
#
_entry.id   AF-A0A284VIH4-F1
#
_cell.length_a   1.000
_cell.length_b   1.000
_cell.length_c   1.000
_cell.angle_alpha   90.00
_cell.angle_beta   90.00
_cell.angle_gamma   90.00
#
_symmetry.space_group_name_H-M   'P 1'
#
loop_
_entity.id
_entity.type
_entity.pdbx_description
1 polymer ?
#
loop_
_entity_poly.entity_id
_entity_poly.type
_entity_poly.pdbx_seq_one_letter_code
_entity_poly.pdbx_strand_id
1 'polypeptide(L)' 'MWKDDSVRMHHMLDAAREAMSFAQNKSRKSLDTDRKLVLALIKSIEIIGEAAANVTKESQNKYSHIP' A
#
# COMPACT_ATOMS: atom_id res chain seq x y z
N MET A 1 -19.69 7.07 -8.82
CA MET A 1 -18.44 7.87 -8.77
C MET A 1 -17.81 7.93 -7.37
N TRP A 2 -18.56 8.03 -6.26
CA TRP A 2 -17.98 8.04 -4.89
C TRP A 2 -17.69 6.65 -4.28
N LYS A 3 -18.25 5.57 -4.84
CA LYS A 3 -18.00 4.20 -4.36
C LYS A 3 -16.58 3.70 -4.63
N ASP A 4 -15.86 4.35 -5.54
CA ASP A 4 -14.57 3.90 -6.05
C ASP A 4 -13.38 4.33 -5.18
N ASP A 5 -13.37 5.57 -4.69
CA ASP A 5 -12.23 6.10 -3.93
C ASP A 5 -12.09 5.45 -2.55
N SER A 6 -13.21 5.18 -1.87
CA SER A 6 -13.19 4.48 -0.58
C SER A 6 -12.61 3.06 -0.71
N VAL A 7 -12.98 2.35 -1.79
CA VAL A 7 -12.42 1.02 -2.09
C VAL A 7 -10.91 1.10 -2.34
N ARG A 8 -10.44 2.12 -3.08
CA ARG A 8 -9.01 2.34 -3.31
C ARG A 8 -8.26 2.65 -2.01
N MET A 9 -8.84 3.48 -1.14
CA MET A 9 -8.27 3.75 0.19
C MET A 9 -8.19 2.47 1.04
N HIS A 10 -9.20 1.61 0.99
CA HIS A 10 -9.16 0.32 1.64
C HIS A 10 -8.08 -0.60 1.05
N HIS A 11 -7.95 -0.68 -0.27
CA HIS A 11 -6.85 -1.45 -0.90
C HIS A 11 -5.47 -0.96 -0.44
N MET A 12 -5.23 0.35 -0.39
CA MET A 12 -3.97 0.91 0.11
C MET A 12 -3.73 0.54 1.57
N LEU A 13 -4.76 0.68 2.41
CA LEU A 13 -4.67 0.38 3.84
C LEU A 13 -4.39 -1.11 4.09
N ASP A 14 -5.09 -1.99 3.39
CA ASP A 14 -4.94 -3.44 3.54
C ASP A 14 -3.57 -3.91 3.04
N ALA A 15 -3.11 -3.42 1.88
CA ALA A 15 -1.78 -3.70 1.37
C ALA A 15 -0.67 -3.18 2.30
N ALA A 16 -0.85 -1.99 2.90
CA ALA A 16 0.11 -1.47 3.88
C ALA A 16 0.16 -2.34 5.14
N ARG A 17 -0.99 -2.83 5.63
CA ARG A 17 -1.05 -3.75 6.77
C ARG A 17 -0.38 -5.09 6.46
N GLU A 18 -0.60 -5.63 5.27
CA GLU A 18 0.09 -6.85 4.82
C GLU A 18 1.61 -6.65 4.73
N ALA A 19 2.07 -5.55 4.15
CA ALA A 19 3.50 -5.23 4.09
C ALA A 19 4.12 -5.18 5.49
N MET A 20 3.44 -4.53 6.44
CA MET A 20 3.86 -4.47 7.84
C MET A 20 3.89 -5.86 8.49
N SER A 21 2.90 -6.70 8.21
CA SER A 21 2.86 -8.10 8.68
C SER A 21 4.03 -8.93 8.15
N PHE A 22 4.33 -8.84 6.84
CA PHE A 22 5.48 -9.54 6.25
C PHE A 22 6.82 -9.05 6.80
N ALA A 23 6.93 -7.74 7.05
CA ALA A 23 8.13 -7.13 7.63
C ALA A 23 8.28 -7.40 9.13
N GLN A 24 7.21 -7.83 9.82
CA GLN A 24 7.25 -8.04 11.26
C GLN A 24 8.30 -9.09 11.63
N ASN A 25 9.14 -8.76 12.64
CA ASN A 25 10.25 -9.60 13.09
C ASN A 25 11.31 -9.91 12.01
N LYS A 26 11.29 -9.20 10.87
CA LYS A 26 12.35 -9.26 9.86
C LYS A 26 13.35 -8.14 10.08
N SER A 27 14.59 -8.43 9.74
CA SER A 27 15.66 -7.43 9.76
C SER A 27 15.91 -6.88 8.36
N ARG A 28 16.62 -5.76 8.25
CA ARG A 28 17.06 -5.25 6.94
C ARG A 28 17.87 -6.29 6.14
N LYS A 29 18.67 -7.11 6.81
CA LYS A 29 19.46 -8.19 6.19
C LYS A 29 18.57 -9.31 5.64
N SER A 30 17.36 -9.49 6.18
CA SER A 30 16.41 -10.47 5.65
C SER A 30 16.01 -10.17 4.21
N LEU A 31 16.05 -8.91 3.78
CA LEU A 31 15.78 -8.55 2.38
C LEU A 31 16.86 -9.06 1.41
N ASP A 32 18.07 -9.31 1.90
CA ASP A 32 19.18 -9.75 1.05
C ASP A 32 19.17 -11.28 0.83
N THR A 33 18.49 -12.03 1.71
CA THR A 33 18.48 -13.50 1.70
C THR A 33 17.09 -14.12 1.49
N ASP A 34 16.01 -13.40 1.78
CA ASP A 34 14.63 -13.87 1.62
C ASP A 34 13.97 -13.21 0.41
N ARG A 35 14.13 -13.84 -0.78
CA ARG A 35 13.55 -13.33 -2.02
C ARG A 35 12.02 -13.29 -1.97
N LYS A 36 11.37 -14.17 -1.22
CA LYS A 36 9.90 -14.19 -1.09
C LYS A 36 9.43 -12.97 -0.30
N LEU A 37 10.11 -12.61 0.78
CA LEU A 37 9.85 -11.39 1.52
C LEU A 37 9.96 -10.15 0.63
N VAL A 38 11.02 -10.04 -0.17
CA VAL A 38 11.21 -8.91 -1.09
C VAL A 38 10.06 -8.83 -2.10
N LEU A 39 9.69 -9.95 -2.72
CA LEU A 39 8.60 -9.97 -3.70
C LEU A 39 7.24 -9.64 -3.07
N ALA A 40 6.97 -10.12 -1.86
CA ALA A 40 5.76 -9.80 -1.11
C ALA A 40 5.67 -8.30 -0.83
N LEU A 41 6.75 -7.69 -0.32
CA LEU A 41 6.80 -6.25 -0.05
C LEU A 41 6.66 -5.41 -1.32
N ILE A 42 7.33 -5.80 -2.41
CA ILE A 42 7.18 -5.14 -3.72
C ILE A 42 5.72 -5.18 -4.16
N LYS A 43 5.05 -6.34 -4.07
CA LYS A 43 3.66 -6.46 -4.51
C LYS A 43 2.73 -5.60 -3.67
N SER A 44 2.91 -5.55 -2.36
CA SER A 44 2.12 -4.67 -1.49
C SER A 44 2.32 -3.19 -1.87
N ILE A 45 3.55 -2.76 -2.15
CA ILE A 45 3.84 -1.38 -2.60
C ILE A 45 3.22 -1.08 -3.97
N GLU A 46 3.24 -2.04 -4.89
CA GLU A 46 2.61 -1.92 -6.22
C GLU A 46 1.09 -1.72 -6.10
N ILE A 47 0.41 -2.49 -5.25
CA ILE A 47 -1.02 -2.35 -4.98
C ILE A 47 -1.34 -0.97 -4.40
N ILE A 48 -0.50 -0.47 -3.47
CA ILE A 48 -0.65 0.88 -2.91
C ILE A 48 -0.54 1.93 -4.02
N GLY A 49 0.49 1.84 -4.86
CA GLY A 49 0.72 2.79 -5.95
C GLY A 49 -0.40 2.79 -7.00
N GLU A 50 -0.88 1.61 -7.40
CA GLU A 50 -1.98 1.47 -8.35
C GLU A 50 -3.28 2.06 -7.79
N ALA A 51 -3.62 1.76 -6.53
CA ALA A 51 -4.79 2.32 -5.90
C ALA A 51 -4.69 3.85 -5.75
N ALA A 52 -3.53 4.36 -5.34
CA ALA A 52 -3.26 5.80 -5.18
C ALA A 52 -3.39 6.57 -6.51
N ALA A 53 -2.85 6.02 -7.61
CA ALA A 53 -2.91 6.62 -8.93
C ALA A 53 -4.33 6.82 -9.45
N ASN A 54 -5.29 6.02 -8.94
CA ASN A 54 -6.68 6.03 -9.36
C ASN A 54 -7.61 6.79 -8.40
N VAL A 55 -7.10 7.44 -7.35
CA VAL A 55 -7.90 8.29 -6.44
C VAL A 55 -8.22 9.62 -7.13
N THR A 56 -9.47 10.06 -7.06
CA THR A 56 -9.88 11.33 -7.70
C THR A 56 -9.29 12.58 -7.03
N LYS A 57 -9.16 13.67 -7.79
CA LYS A 57 -8.74 14.98 -7.27
C LYS A 57 -9.69 15.55 -6.23
N GLU A 58 -10.99 15.28 -6.36
CA GLU A 58 -11.99 15.70 -5.37
C GLU A 58 -11.70 15.07 -4.00
N SER A 59 -11.44 13.76 -3.97
CA SER A 59 -11.05 13.05 -2.74
C SER A 59 -9.70 13.50 -2.20
N GLN A 60 -8.69 13.70 -3.07
CA GLN A 60 -7.38 14.23 -2.65
C GLN A 60 -7.52 15.61 -1.98
N ASN A 61 -8.34 16.50 -2.56
CA ASN A 61 -8.57 17.83 -1.99
C ASN A 61 -9.35 17.76 -0.67
N LYS A 62 -10.39 16.92 -0.61
CA LYS A 62 -11.22 16.71 0.58
C LYS A 62 -10.40 16.15 1.75
N TYR A 63 -9.44 15.28 1.48
CA TYR A 63 -8.55 14.67 2.47
C TYR A 63 -7.10 15.17 2.32
N SER A 64 -6.90 16.45 2.03
CA SER A 64 -5.59 17.07 1.77
C SER A 64 -4.57 17.01 2.92
N HIS A 65 -5.00 16.59 4.12
CA HIS A 65 -4.12 16.35 5.27
C HIS A 65 -3.51 14.94 5.27
N ILE A 66 -4.01 14.04 4.42
CA ILE A 66 -3.45 12.71 4.19
C ILE A 66 -2.43 12.86 3.04
N PRO A 67 -1.15 12.52 3.26
CA PRO A 67 -0.08 12.69 2.27
C PRO A 67 -0.32 12.01 0.92
#